data_AF-A0A2R9U9W7-F1
#
_entry.id   AF-A0A2R9U9W7-F1
#
_cell.length_a   1.000
_cell.length_b   1.000
_cell.length_c   1.000
_cell.angle_alpha   90.00
_cell.angle_beta   90.00
_cell.angle_gamma   90.00
#
_symmetry.space_group_name_H-M   'P 1'
#
loop_
_entity.id
_entity.type
_entity.pdbx_description
1 polymer ?
#
loop_
_entity_poly.entity_id
_entity_poly.type
_entity_poly.pdbx_seq_one_letter_code
_entity_poly.pdbx_strand_id
1 'polypeptide(L)'
;MDSEALSAPAGVAAFLGVSDRLDHHERKRLLASRVIAALLDAEPRQVKVIREAPAQFGYHPRLLATVRGEEVPLSIHTCSRGPATVVAVADIVIPLGVDLRAAHPTPAELDEMRRHSHLFPDADAAQLLAHWTRVTAVRHADGRGSRVQPEHVRLDQDLSRGWVPDRSVHYALADLSRDSWTVTLAYGSGPR
;
A
#
# COMPACT_ATOMS: atom_id res chain seq x y z
N MET A 1 2.89 3.97 19.76
CA MET A 1 3.04 3.28 18.45
C MET A 1 4.41 3.64 17.93
N ASP A 2 5.23 2.62 17.81
CA ASP A 2 6.55 2.72 17.21
C ASP A 2 6.37 2.69 15.70
N SER A 3 7.11 3.53 15.01
CA SER A 3 7.03 3.65 13.56
C SER A 3 8.38 4.01 12.98
N GLU A 4 8.66 3.48 11.81
CA GLU A 4 9.90 3.71 11.09
C GLU A 4 9.62 4.11 9.64
N ALA A 5 10.54 4.89 9.08
CA ALA A 5 10.54 5.20 7.66
C ALA A 5 11.03 3.99 6.85
N LEU A 6 10.33 3.69 5.77
CA LEU A 6 10.70 2.67 4.80
C LEU A 6 11.50 3.30 3.65
N SER A 7 12.36 2.50 3.02
CA SER A 7 13.17 2.95 1.87
C SER A 7 12.31 2.99 0.60
N ALA A 8 11.45 4.00 0.49
CA ALA A 8 10.56 4.20 -0.64
C ALA A 8 11.26 4.91 -1.83
N PRO A 9 10.79 4.71 -3.07
CA PRO A 9 11.31 5.41 -4.24
C PRO A 9 11.07 6.92 -4.14
N ALA A 10 11.84 7.69 -4.92
CA ALA A 10 11.72 9.15 -4.97
C ALA A 10 10.28 9.58 -5.29
N GLY A 11 9.79 10.61 -4.59
CA GLY A 11 8.41 11.09 -4.71
C GLY A 11 7.38 10.31 -3.88
N VAL A 12 7.79 9.25 -3.17
CA VAL A 12 6.94 8.50 -2.25
C VAL A 12 7.58 8.48 -0.85
N ALA A 13 6.81 8.87 0.16
CA ALA A 13 7.17 8.65 1.56
C ALA A 13 6.35 7.48 2.11
N ALA A 14 6.99 6.51 2.75
CA ALA A 14 6.29 5.37 3.33
C ALA A 14 6.83 5.04 4.72
N PHE A 15 5.92 4.74 5.65
CA PHE A 15 6.27 4.35 7.01
C PHE A 15 5.53 3.06 7.39
N LEU A 16 6.18 2.23 8.19
CA LEU A 16 5.59 1.09 8.90
C LEU A 16 5.39 1.49 10.37
N GLY A 17 4.24 1.15 10.94
CA GLY A 17 3.97 1.32 12.36
C GLY A 17 3.31 0.09 12.95
N VAL A 18 3.68 -0.25 14.19
CA VAL A 18 3.17 -1.42 14.91
C VAL A 18 2.60 -0.99 16.26
N SER A 19 1.38 -1.44 16.58
CA SER A 19 0.75 -1.20 17.87
C SER A 19 -0.43 -2.13 18.15
N ASP A 20 -0.39 -2.83 19.28
CA ASP A 20 -1.51 -3.64 19.78
C ASP A 20 -2.57 -2.84 20.55
N ARG A 21 -2.26 -1.59 20.93
CA ARG A 21 -3.11 -0.76 21.80
C ARG A 21 -4.13 0.11 21.06
N LEU A 22 -3.89 0.35 19.79
CA LEU A 22 -4.66 1.30 18.96
C LEU A 22 -5.45 0.51 17.95
N ASP A 23 -6.67 0.95 17.64
CA ASP A 23 -7.42 0.33 16.55
C ASP A 23 -6.78 0.65 15.19
N HIS A 24 -7.17 -0.09 14.15
CA HIS A 24 -6.57 0.07 12.83
C HIS A 24 -6.86 1.44 12.18
N HIS A 25 -7.99 2.09 12.49
CA HIS A 25 -8.32 3.43 11.98
C HIS A 25 -7.49 4.52 12.66
N GLU A 26 -7.25 4.40 13.96
CA GLU A 26 -6.37 5.28 14.73
C GLU A 26 -4.93 5.16 14.26
N ARG A 27 -4.42 3.93 14.12
CA ARG A 27 -3.06 3.68 13.60
C ARG A 27 -2.86 4.32 12.23
N LYS A 28 -3.80 4.13 11.30
CA LYS A 28 -3.76 4.72 9.96
C LYS A 28 -3.65 6.24 10.00
N ARG A 29 -4.49 6.91 10.79
CA ARG A 29 -4.49 8.38 10.89
C ARG A 29 -3.20 8.91 11.53
N LEU A 30 -2.79 8.32 12.66
CA LEU A 30 -1.57 8.74 13.35
C LEU A 30 -0.32 8.53 12.50
N LEU A 31 -0.22 7.39 11.81
CA LEU A 31 0.90 7.10 10.93
C LEU A 31 0.88 8.02 9.71
N ALA A 32 -0.27 8.23 9.07
CA ALA A 32 -0.41 9.17 7.95
C ALA A 32 0.01 10.59 8.33
N SER A 33 -0.43 11.10 9.48
CA SER A 33 0.01 12.41 9.98
C SER A 33 1.53 12.50 10.11
N ARG A 34 2.19 11.43 10.60
CA ARG A 34 3.66 11.38 10.71
C ARG A 34 4.35 11.37 9.35
N VAL A 35 3.86 10.56 8.41
CA VAL A 35 4.43 10.49 7.05
C VAL A 35 4.34 11.85 6.37
N ILE A 36 3.17 12.51 6.45
CA ILE A 36 2.93 13.82 5.83
C ILE A 36 3.75 14.92 6.49
N ALA A 37 3.84 14.91 7.83
CA ALA A 37 4.69 15.84 8.57
C ALA A 37 6.15 15.73 8.12
N ALA A 38 6.68 14.51 8.00
CA ALA A 38 8.03 14.27 7.52
C ALA A 38 8.21 14.66 6.04
N LEU A 39 7.24 14.35 5.17
CA LEU A 39 7.29 14.64 3.74
C LEU A 39 7.30 16.15 3.45
N LEU A 40 6.56 16.94 4.23
CA LEU A 40 6.37 18.37 4.01
C LEU A 40 7.14 19.27 4.99
N ASP A 41 8.05 18.69 5.78
CA ASP A 41 8.80 19.38 6.83
C ASP A 41 7.88 20.24 7.74
N ALA A 42 6.78 19.62 8.18
CA ALA A 42 5.76 20.25 9.01
C ALA A 42 5.77 19.67 10.42
N GLU A 43 5.32 20.47 11.40
CA GLU A 43 5.14 19.95 12.75
C GLU A 43 3.93 19.00 12.81
N PRO A 44 3.97 17.89 13.56
CA PRO A 44 2.85 16.95 13.63
C PRO A 44 1.50 17.57 14.00
N ARG A 45 1.49 18.60 14.86
CA ARG A 45 0.28 19.33 15.26
C ARG A 45 -0.35 20.16 14.14
N GLN A 46 0.41 20.46 13.08
CA GLN A 46 -0.06 21.19 11.92
C GLN A 46 -0.76 20.27 10.91
N VAL A 47 -0.63 18.94 11.06
CA VAL A 47 -1.17 17.95 10.13
C VAL A 47 -2.44 17.32 10.70
N LYS A 48 -3.55 17.50 10.01
CA LYS A 48 -4.83 16.86 10.35
C LYS A 48 -5.25 15.92 9.23
N VAL A 49 -5.36 14.64 9.57
CA VAL A 49 -5.84 13.58 8.66
C VAL A 49 -7.28 13.22 9.01
N ILE A 50 -8.18 13.38 8.07
CA ILE A 50 -9.60 13.04 8.20
C ILE A 50 -9.99 11.94 7.22
N ARG A 51 -11.12 11.29 7.48
CA ARG A 51 -11.73 10.31 6.59
C ARG A 51 -12.79 10.99 5.76
N GLU A 52 -12.69 10.87 4.45
CA GLU A 52 -13.75 11.28 3.52
C GLU A 52 -14.69 10.11 3.29
N ALA A 53 -16.00 10.35 3.39
CA ALA A 53 -17.01 9.37 3.03
C ALA A 53 -16.98 9.13 1.50
N PRO A 54 -17.12 7.88 1.03
CA PRO A 54 -17.11 7.62 -0.40
C PRO A 54 -18.28 8.35 -1.08
N ALA A 55 -17.98 9.08 -2.15
CA ALA A 55 -19.00 9.86 -2.89
C ALA A 55 -20.06 8.99 -3.58
N GLN A 56 -19.74 7.71 -3.85
CA GLN A 56 -20.61 6.76 -4.53
C GLN A 56 -20.48 5.37 -3.92
N PHE A 57 -21.55 4.57 -4.01
CA PHE A 57 -21.56 3.17 -3.60
C PHE A 57 -20.48 2.38 -4.36
N GLY A 58 -19.71 1.56 -3.64
CA GLY A 58 -18.59 0.78 -4.21
C GLY A 58 -17.23 1.48 -4.19
N TYR A 59 -17.14 2.73 -3.73
CA TYR A 59 -15.85 3.38 -3.45
C TYR A 59 -15.46 3.22 -1.99
N HIS A 60 -14.16 3.07 -1.73
CA HIS A 60 -13.65 3.03 -0.36
C HIS A 60 -13.41 4.45 0.16
N PRO A 61 -13.75 4.73 1.43
CA PRO A 61 -13.40 5.99 2.07
C PRO A 61 -11.90 6.23 2.00
N ARG A 62 -11.52 7.46 1.69
CA ARG A 62 -10.12 7.88 1.56
C ARG A 62 -9.71 8.72 2.75
N LEU A 63 -8.40 8.79 2.98
CA LEU A 63 -7.84 9.75 3.92
C LEU A 63 -7.51 11.03 3.15
N LEU A 64 -7.95 12.15 3.70
CA LEU A 64 -7.57 13.49 3.26
C LEU A 64 -6.73 14.13 4.34
N ALA A 65 -5.80 14.98 3.93
CA ALA A 65 -4.94 15.70 4.85
C ALA A 65 -5.03 17.20 4.62
N THR A 66 -4.98 17.91 5.74
CA THR A 66 -4.76 19.35 5.75
C THR A 66 -3.48 19.64 6.52
N VAL A 67 -2.71 20.61 6.04
CA VAL A 67 -1.49 21.10 6.69
C VAL A 67 -1.61 22.60 6.89
N ARG A 68 -1.51 23.05 8.15
CA ARG A 68 -1.72 24.47 8.52
C ARG A 68 -3.09 25.02 8.07
N GLY A 69 -4.10 24.15 8.00
CA GLY A 69 -5.48 24.50 7.61
C GLY A 69 -5.80 24.32 6.13
N GLU A 70 -4.80 24.11 5.28
CA GLU A 70 -4.97 23.96 3.83
C GLU A 70 -4.94 22.50 3.41
N GLU A 71 -5.81 22.09 2.49
CA GLU A 71 -5.77 20.75 1.90
C GLU A 71 -4.51 20.59 1.05
N VAL A 72 -3.82 19.45 1.23
CA VAL A 72 -2.63 19.13 0.44
C VAL A 72 -2.97 18.13 -0.66
N PRO A 73 -2.47 18.31 -1.89
CA PRO A 73 -2.78 17.44 -3.03
C PRO A 73 -1.98 16.13 -2.96
N LEU A 74 -2.19 15.36 -1.90
CA LEU A 74 -1.48 14.10 -1.65
C LEU A 74 -2.45 12.92 -1.69
N SER A 75 -2.01 11.83 -2.29
CA SER A 75 -2.66 10.52 -2.17
C SER A 75 -2.13 9.80 -0.91
N ILE A 76 -3.02 9.21 -0.12
CA ILE A 76 -2.67 8.49 1.12
C ILE A 76 -3.18 7.06 1.01
N HIS A 77 -2.26 6.11 0.92
CA HIS A 77 -2.55 4.68 0.77
C HIS A 77 -2.12 3.93 2.02
N THR A 78 -3.00 3.04 2.50
CA THR A 78 -2.78 2.33 3.76
C THR A 78 -3.07 0.84 3.62
N CYS A 79 -2.26 -0.01 4.24
CA CYS A 79 -2.56 -1.42 4.41
C CYS A 79 -2.30 -1.81 5.87
N SER A 80 -3.21 -2.60 6.48
CA SER A 80 -3.09 -3.05 7.86
C SER A 80 -3.25 -4.56 7.94
N ARG A 81 -2.41 -5.21 8.75
CA ARG A 81 -2.44 -6.66 9.00
C ARG A 81 -2.10 -6.90 10.47
N GLY A 82 -3.07 -7.41 11.23
CA GLY A 82 -2.92 -7.57 12.68
C GLY A 82 -2.53 -6.23 13.34
N PRO A 83 -1.39 -6.16 14.06
CA PRO A 83 -0.94 -4.94 14.73
C PRO A 83 -0.16 -3.97 13.83
N ALA A 84 0.23 -4.41 12.64
CA ALA A 84 1.01 -3.60 11.71
C ALA A 84 0.12 -2.79 10.77
N THR A 85 0.60 -1.60 10.44
CA THR A 85 0.02 -0.70 9.44
C THR A 85 1.15 -0.06 8.65
N VAL A 86 1.05 -0.09 7.33
CA VAL A 86 1.89 0.72 6.43
C VAL A 86 1.05 1.88 5.90
N VAL A 87 1.66 3.05 5.83
CA VAL A 87 1.13 4.21 5.11
C VAL A 87 2.16 4.66 4.07
N ALA A 88 1.72 4.80 2.83
CA ALA A 88 2.47 5.39 1.73
C ALA A 88 1.76 6.66 1.25
N VAL A 89 2.53 7.72 1.00
CA VAL A 89 2.05 9.04 0.60
C VAL A 89 2.87 9.53 -0.59
N ALA A 90 2.20 10.07 -1.60
CA ALA A 90 2.82 10.75 -2.73
C ALA A 90 1.90 11.88 -3.23
N ASP A 91 2.36 12.61 -4.25
CA ASP A 91 1.49 13.50 -5.02
C ASP A 91 0.23 12.77 -5.51
N ILE A 92 -0.91 13.46 -5.53
CA ILE A 92 -2.20 12.90 -5.94
C ILE A 92 -2.20 12.35 -7.37
N VAL A 93 -1.32 12.84 -8.25
CA VAL A 93 -1.22 12.36 -9.64
C VAL A 93 -0.45 11.05 -9.76
N ILE A 94 0.26 10.61 -8.72
CA ILE A 94 1.03 9.36 -8.71
C ILE A 94 0.10 8.23 -8.24
N PRO A 95 -0.25 7.27 -9.12
CA PRO A 95 -1.00 6.09 -8.68
C PRO A 95 -0.17 5.29 -7.68
N LEU A 96 -0.75 4.95 -6.52
CA LEU A 96 -0.09 4.19 -5.48
C LEU A 96 -0.93 3.00 -5.01
N GLY A 97 -0.25 1.91 -4.67
CA GLY A 97 -0.85 0.76 -4.01
C GLY A 97 0.15 0.10 -3.10
N VAL A 98 -0.30 -0.40 -1.95
CA VAL A 98 0.58 -1.05 -0.98
C VAL A 98 -0.08 -2.32 -0.47
N ASP A 99 0.72 -3.38 -0.34
CA ASP A 99 0.33 -4.58 0.40
C ASP A 99 1.30 -4.85 1.55
N LEU A 100 0.78 -5.45 2.62
CA LEU A 100 1.48 -5.75 3.86
C LEU A 100 1.09 -7.15 4.33
N ARG A 101 2.10 -7.99 4.55
CA ARG A 101 1.95 -9.36 5.05
C ARG A 101 3.02 -9.66 6.09
N ALA A 102 2.74 -10.61 6.97
CA ALA A 102 3.78 -11.17 7.82
C ALA A 102 4.78 -11.96 6.94
N ALA A 103 6.06 -11.89 7.28
CA ALA A 103 7.12 -12.64 6.60
C ALA A 103 6.96 -14.16 6.72
N HIS A 104 6.20 -14.61 7.73
CA HIS A 104 5.83 -16.01 7.94
C HIS A 104 4.30 -16.14 7.90
N PRO A 105 3.70 -16.31 6.71
CA PRO A 105 2.26 -16.46 6.59
C PRO A 105 1.75 -17.73 7.27
N THR A 106 0.53 -17.66 7.78
CA THR A 106 -0.16 -18.83 8.32
C THR A 106 -0.52 -19.83 7.20
N PRO A 107 -0.76 -21.12 7.51
CA PRO A 107 -1.21 -22.08 6.49
C PRO A 107 -2.46 -21.64 5.72
N ALA A 108 -3.42 -21.02 6.40
CA ALA A 108 -4.63 -20.49 5.76
C ALA A 108 -4.34 -19.34 4.79
N GLU A 109 -3.39 -18.46 5.12
CA GLU A 109 -2.94 -17.41 4.21
C GLU A 109 -2.19 -17.98 3.00
N LEU A 110 -1.36 -19.01 3.19
CA LEU A 110 -0.69 -19.69 2.08
C LEU A 110 -1.70 -20.36 1.14
N ASP A 111 -2.75 -20.99 1.67
CA ASP A 111 -3.79 -21.60 0.84
C ASP A 111 -4.57 -20.55 0.03
N GLU A 112 -4.83 -19.37 0.61
CA GLU A 112 -5.37 -18.22 -0.14
C GLU A 112 -4.44 -17.80 -1.27
N MET A 113 -3.15 -17.61 -0.99
CA MET A 113 -2.14 -17.22 -1.98
C MET A 113 -2.03 -18.24 -3.11
N ARG A 114 -2.08 -19.54 -2.81
CA ARG A 114 -2.02 -20.64 -3.80
C ARG A 114 -3.20 -20.60 -4.77
N ARG A 115 -4.43 -20.39 -4.27
CA ARG A 115 -5.63 -20.30 -5.14
C ARG A 115 -5.48 -19.25 -6.23
N HIS A 116 -4.84 -18.14 -5.90
CA HIS A 116 -4.66 -17.00 -6.81
C HIS A 116 -3.30 -16.97 -7.52
N SER A 117 -2.41 -17.94 -7.23
CA SER A 117 -1.09 -18.08 -7.83
C SER A 117 -0.95 -19.41 -8.58
N HIS A 118 -2.05 -19.91 -9.15
CA HIS A 118 -2.15 -21.24 -9.78
C HIS A 118 -1.17 -21.47 -10.95
N LEU A 119 -0.54 -20.41 -11.47
CA LEU A 119 0.55 -20.49 -12.45
C LEU A 119 1.90 -20.92 -11.85
N PHE A 120 1.98 -21.05 -10.53
CA PHE A 120 3.17 -21.49 -9.79
C PHE A 120 2.83 -22.71 -8.91
N PRO A 121 2.53 -23.89 -9.50
CA PRO A 121 2.05 -25.05 -8.75
C PRO A 121 3.06 -25.56 -7.70
N ASP A 122 4.36 -25.39 -7.95
CA ASP A 122 5.45 -25.83 -7.08
C ASP A 122 6.09 -24.68 -6.28
N ALA A 123 5.43 -23.52 -6.19
CA ALA A 123 5.98 -22.38 -5.47
C ALA A 123 6.09 -22.63 -3.96
N ASP A 124 7.24 -22.28 -3.40
CA ASP A 124 7.43 -22.22 -1.96
C ASP A 124 6.68 -21.03 -1.33
N ALA A 125 6.66 -20.97 0.01
CA ALA A 125 5.97 -19.91 0.74
C ALA A 125 6.50 -18.51 0.41
N ALA A 126 7.81 -18.36 0.18
CA ALA A 126 8.42 -17.08 -0.12
C ALA A 126 8.04 -16.59 -1.52
N GLN A 127 8.02 -17.50 -2.51
CA GLN A 127 7.57 -17.24 -3.87
C GLN A 127 6.08 -16.86 -3.92
N LEU A 128 5.23 -17.60 -3.19
CA LEU A 128 3.81 -17.29 -3.06
C LEU A 128 3.59 -15.92 -2.44
N LEU A 129 4.32 -15.61 -1.35
CA LEU A 129 4.26 -14.33 -0.68
C LEU A 129 4.69 -13.19 -1.61
N ALA A 130 5.84 -13.34 -2.27
CA ALA A 130 6.40 -12.36 -3.20
C ALA A 130 5.47 -12.07 -4.38
N HIS A 131 4.87 -13.09 -4.98
CA HIS A 131 3.90 -12.94 -6.06
C HIS A 131 2.63 -12.24 -5.57
N TRP A 132 2.07 -12.73 -4.46
CA TRP A 132 0.79 -12.27 -3.95
C TRP A 132 0.82 -10.81 -3.48
N THR A 133 1.87 -10.40 -2.77
CA THR A 133 1.99 -9.00 -2.31
C THR A 133 2.09 -8.03 -3.48
N ARG A 134 2.77 -8.41 -4.55
CA ARG A 134 2.88 -7.63 -5.80
C ARG A 134 1.56 -7.53 -6.54
N VAL A 135 0.88 -8.65 -6.75
CA VAL A 135 -0.46 -8.66 -7.36
C VAL A 135 -1.41 -7.76 -6.57
N THR A 136 -1.41 -7.89 -5.24
CA THR A 136 -2.27 -7.09 -4.37
C THR A 136 -1.93 -5.60 -4.42
N ALA A 137 -0.63 -5.26 -4.38
CA ALA A 137 -0.19 -3.86 -4.51
C ALA A 137 -0.63 -3.24 -5.85
N VAL A 138 -0.50 -3.97 -6.97
CA VAL A 138 -0.98 -3.51 -8.29
C VAL A 138 -2.49 -3.28 -8.30
N ARG A 139 -3.28 -4.19 -7.73
CA ARG A 139 -4.74 -4.00 -7.62
C ARG A 139 -5.10 -2.76 -6.81
N HIS A 140 -4.37 -2.51 -5.72
CA HIS A 140 -4.56 -1.31 -4.92
C HIS A 140 -4.19 -0.05 -5.70
N ALA A 141 -3.13 -0.08 -6.52
CA ALA A 141 -2.72 1.03 -7.37
C ALA A 141 -3.67 1.30 -8.55
N ASP A 142 -4.32 0.27 -9.08
CA ASP A 142 -5.37 0.41 -10.11
C ASP A 142 -6.63 1.10 -9.57
N GLY A 143 -6.93 0.94 -8.28
CA GLY A 143 -7.97 1.70 -7.59
C GLY A 143 -9.41 1.27 -7.89
N ARG A 144 -9.63 0.26 -8.76
CA ARG A 144 -10.98 -0.29 -9.00
C ARG A 144 -11.46 -1.27 -7.92
N GLY A 145 -10.61 -1.60 -6.94
CA GLY A 145 -10.94 -2.44 -5.79
C GLY A 145 -11.22 -3.89 -6.20
N SER A 146 -12.26 -4.50 -5.64
CA SER A 146 -12.64 -5.90 -5.91
C SER A 146 -13.03 -6.18 -7.36
N ARG A 147 -13.25 -5.15 -8.19
CA ARG A 147 -13.58 -5.28 -9.62
C ARG A 147 -12.43 -5.85 -10.46
N VAL A 148 -11.18 -5.72 -10.00
CA VAL A 148 -10.03 -6.37 -10.63
C VAL A 148 -9.74 -7.64 -9.84
N GLN A 149 -9.86 -8.79 -10.50
CA GLN A 149 -9.50 -10.07 -9.89
C GLN A 149 -7.98 -10.25 -9.87
N PRO A 150 -7.40 -10.88 -8.83
CA PRO A 150 -5.96 -11.14 -8.76
C PRO A 150 -5.38 -11.82 -10.01
N GLU A 151 -6.11 -12.77 -10.59
CA GLU A 151 -5.73 -13.55 -11.77
C GLU A 151 -5.63 -12.71 -13.04
N HIS A 152 -6.19 -11.49 -13.04
CA HIS A 152 -6.09 -10.56 -14.16
C HIS A 152 -4.84 -9.68 -14.09
N VAL A 153 -4.17 -9.59 -12.94
CA VAL A 153 -2.92 -8.87 -12.85
C VAL A 153 -1.83 -9.64 -13.58
N ARG A 154 -0.96 -8.90 -14.26
CA ARG A 154 0.25 -9.44 -14.89
C ARG A 154 1.46 -8.80 -14.21
N LEU A 155 2.50 -9.60 -14.05
CA LEU A 155 3.80 -9.18 -13.56
C LEU A 155 4.84 -9.50 -14.64
N ASP A 156 5.91 -8.71 -14.70
CA ASP A 156 7.06 -9.07 -15.53
C ASP A 156 7.90 -10.17 -14.87
N GLN A 157 8.86 -10.73 -15.61
CA GLN A 157 9.65 -11.89 -15.16
C GLN A 157 10.42 -11.61 -13.87
N ASP A 158 10.94 -10.38 -13.73
CA ASP A 158 11.72 -9.97 -12.57
C ASP A 158 10.86 -9.54 -11.37
N LEU A 159 9.52 -9.60 -11.53
CA LEU A 159 8.56 -9.14 -10.52
C LEU A 159 8.81 -7.67 -10.10
N SER A 160 9.31 -6.86 -11.02
CA SER A 160 9.68 -5.46 -10.84
C SER A 160 8.62 -4.51 -11.38
N ARG A 161 7.73 -5.01 -12.23
CA ARG A 161 6.59 -4.27 -12.78
C ARG A 161 5.33 -5.12 -12.81
N GLY A 162 4.18 -4.45 -12.75
CA GLY A 162 2.89 -5.08 -12.93
C GLY A 162 1.88 -4.19 -13.62
N TRP A 163 0.84 -4.80 -14.20
CA TRP A 163 -0.23 -4.09 -14.91
C TRP A 163 -1.52 -4.91 -14.93
N VAL A 164 -2.62 -4.23 -15.26
CA VAL A 164 -3.89 -4.89 -15.60
C VAL A 164 -4.04 -4.79 -17.13
N PRO A 165 -4.22 -5.89 -17.87
CA PRO A 165 -4.18 -5.90 -19.35
C PRO A 165 -5.16 -4.95 -20.06
N ASP A 166 -6.25 -4.57 -19.40
CA ASP A 166 -7.25 -3.64 -19.94
C ASP A 166 -6.91 -2.16 -19.72
N ARG A 167 -5.70 -1.86 -19.21
CA ARG A 167 -5.18 -0.51 -18.99
C ARG A 167 -3.82 -0.32 -19.68
N SER A 168 -3.54 0.91 -20.08
CA SER A 168 -2.21 1.31 -20.57
C SER A 168 -1.20 1.55 -19.45
N VAL A 169 -1.66 1.69 -18.21
CA VAL A 169 -0.82 2.01 -17.05
C VAL A 169 -0.02 0.78 -16.61
N HIS A 170 1.28 0.98 -16.42
CA HIS A 170 2.19 0.02 -15.80
C HIS A 170 2.71 0.60 -14.49
N TYR A 171 2.81 -0.24 -13.48
CA TYR A 171 3.28 0.12 -12.15
C TYR A 171 4.67 -0.47 -11.94
N ALA A 172 5.60 0.36 -11.47
CA ALA A 172 6.84 -0.12 -10.90
C ALA A 172 6.55 -0.70 -9.50
N LEU A 173 7.34 -1.70 -9.11
CA LEU A 173 7.21 -2.40 -7.84
C LEU A 173 8.47 -2.20 -7.01
N ALA A 174 8.31 -1.79 -5.76
CA ALA A 174 9.39 -1.67 -4.80
C ALA A 174 9.13 -2.58 -3.60
N ASP A 175 10.17 -3.29 -3.19
CA ASP A 175 10.19 -4.02 -1.93
C ASP A 175 10.55 -3.05 -0.80
N LEU A 176 9.62 -2.87 0.13
CA LEU A 176 9.77 -2.02 1.31
C LEU A 176 9.83 -2.86 2.59
N SER A 177 10.08 -4.17 2.48
CA SER A 177 10.03 -5.11 3.58
C SER A 177 10.97 -4.71 4.72
N ARG A 178 10.54 -5.02 5.93
CA ARG A 178 11.25 -4.65 7.15
C ARG A 178 10.94 -5.63 8.27
N ASP A 179 12.00 -6.13 8.90
CA ASP A 179 11.93 -7.12 9.98
C ASP A 179 11.00 -8.30 9.62
N SER A 180 9.95 -8.51 10.40
CA SER A 180 8.97 -9.59 10.24
C SER A 180 7.84 -9.27 9.26
N TRP A 181 7.96 -8.21 8.46
CA TRP A 181 6.92 -7.73 7.56
C TRP A 181 7.40 -7.66 6.12
N THR A 182 6.65 -8.33 5.25
CA THR A 182 6.78 -8.18 3.79
C THR A 182 5.89 -7.03 3.34
N VAL A 183 6.50 -6.03 2.72
CA VAL A 183 5.80 -4.84 2.25
C VAL A 183 6.13 -4.62 0.78
N THR A 184 5.10 -4.51 -0.05
CA THR A 184 5.28 -4.20 -1.47
C THR A 184 4.54 -2.93 -1.81
N LEU A 185 5.24 -2.00 -2.47
CA LEU A 185 4.68 -0.79 -3.05
C LEU A 185 4.56 -0.96 -4.56
N ALA A 186 3.39 -0.68 -5.11
CA ALA A 186 3.18 -0.44 -6.53
C ALA A 186 2.98 1.06 -6.75
N TYR A 187 3.71 1.62 -7.71
CA TYR A 187 3.63 3.06 -8.02
C TYR A 187 3.71 3.29 -9.52
N GLY A 188 2.88 4.21 -10.02
CA GLY A 188 2.96 4.64 -11.41
C GLY A 188 4.15 5.58 -11.63
N SER A 189 4.64 5.65 -12.86
CA SER A 189 5.42 6.80 -13.29
C SER A 189 4.46 7.99 -13.35
N GLY A 190 4.71 9.06 -12.58
CA GLY A 190 4.00 10.32 -12.79
C GLY A 190 4.14 10.78 -14.25
N PRO A 191 3.27 11.68 -14.74
CA PRO A 191 3.48 12.28 -16.05
C PRO A 191 4.91 12.86 -16.09
N ARG A 192 5.65 12.51 -17.14
CA ARG A 192 6.89 13.20 -17.49
C ARG A 192 6.58 14.57 -18.06
#